data_AF-A0A315XU12-F1
#
_entry.id   AF-A0A315XU12-F1
#
_cell.length_a   1.000
_cell.length_b   1.000
_cell.length_c   1.000
_cell.angle_alpha   90.00
_cell.angle_beta   90.00
_cell.angle_gamma   90.00
#
_symmetry.space_group_name_H-M   'P 1'
#
loop_
_entity.id
_entity.type
_entity.pdbx_description
1 polymer ?
#
loop_
_entity_poly.entity_id
_entity_poly.type
_entity_poly.pdbx_seq_one_letter_code
_entity_poly.pdbx_strand_id
1 'polypeptide(L)'
;MNYLLNIDEAIDRKFLVTKAMKGQADVGTIIHVMDAEQQGQAVIVYYRVTRYNEKFHDYQDYTAKFENLAAFCKWAQPDNFIARNYECFSLRDIQHYIKVKNKNFTSFCLPIILIAAIIIWVLALFLIKGVVGIIVGAFATLLVAFGALYLLKSMKKKEKMRLYRKVSAGWGVVFQ
;
A
#
# COMPACT_ATOMS: atom_id res chain seq x y z
N MET A 1 11.44 -13.86 11.74
CA MET A 1 12.26 -12.69 12.10
C MET A 1 11.34 -11.57 12.55
N ASN A 2 11.03 -11.54 13.85
CA ASN A 2 10.31 -10.43 14.49
C ASN A 2 11.29 -9.27 14.59
N TYR A 3 11.13 -8.23 13.76
CA TYR A 3 11.87 -6.99 13.97
C TYR A 3 11.35 -6.38 15.28
N LEU A 4 12.15 -6.52 16.35
CA LEU A 4 11.98 -5.87 17.64
C LEU A 4 12.03 -4.35 17.42
N LEU A 5 10.88 -3.74 17.18
CA LEU A 5 10.70 -2.30 17.37
C LEU A 5 10.68 -2.05 18.87
N ASN A 6 11.81 -1.61 19.40
CA ASN A 6 11.84 -1.01 20.73
C ASN A 6 11.20 0.39 20.67
N ILE A 7 10.67 0.88 21.80
CA ILE A 7 10.06 2.22 21.88
C ILE A 7 11.06 3.28 21.41
N ASP A 8 12.31 3.20 21.88
CA ASP A 8 13.42 4.07 21.49
C ASP A 8 13.74 4.01 19.99
N GLU A 9 13.49 2.87 19.36
CA GLU A 9 13.66 2.69 17.92
C GLU A 9 12.51 3.28 17.10
N ALA A 10 11.39 3.62 17.70
CA ALA A 10 10.33 4.34 17.00
C ALA A 10 10.54 5.85 17.06
N ILE A 11 11.16 6.37 18.13
CA ILE A 11 11.37 7.80 18.39
C ILE A 11 12.31 8.45 17.37
N ASP A 12 11.99 9.69 17.01
CA ASP A 12 12.64 10.54 16.01
C ASP A 12 12.68 9.97 14.58
N ARG A 13 11.86 8.95 14.30
CA ARG A 13 11.79 8.34 12.97
C ARG A 13 10.56 8.82 12.22
N LYS A 14 10.74 9.01 10.91
CA LYS A 14 9.68 9.37 9.98
C LYS A 14 9.29 8.19 9.12
N PHE A 15 8.00 7.92 9.07
CA PHE A 15 7.39 6.75 8.48
C PHE A 15 6.38 7.15 7.40
N LEU A 16 6.49 6.57 6.20
CA LEU A 16 5.44 6.71 5.20
C LEU A 16 4.25 5.82 5.55
N VAL A 17 3.07 6.44 5.72
CA VAL A 17 1.81 5.74 5.97
C VAL A 17 1.35 5.08 4.70
N THR A 18 1.19 3.77 4.75
CA THR A 18 0.76 3.02 3.55
C THR A 18 -0.61 2.43 3.69
N LYS A 19 -1.12 2.28 4.91
CA LYS A 19 -2.48 1.86 5.20
C LYS A 19 -3.14 2.96 6.01
N ALA A 20 -4.37 3.33 5.65
CA ALA A 20 -5.10 4.35 6.37
C ALA A 20 -5.29 3.90 7.82
N MET A 21 -4.95 4.77 8.76
CA MET A 21 -5.14 4.60 10.18
C MET A 21 -6.33 5.45 10.57
N LYS A 22 -7.47 4.79 10.85
CA LYS A 22 -8.76 5.45 11.06
C LYS A 22 -8.63 6.55 12.13
N GLY A 23 -8.92 7.79 11.74
CA GLY A 23 -8.87 8.96 12.62
C GLY A 23 -7.47 9.46 13.00
N GLN A 24 -6.40 8.89 12.41
CA GLN A 24 -5.02 9.23 12.74
C GLN A 24 -4.27 9.74 11.52
N ALA A 25 -4.11 8.91 10.49
CA ALA A 25 -3.29 9.27 9.33
C ALA A 25 -3.77 8.59 8.05
N ASP A 26 -3.80 9.36 6.97
CA ASP A 26 -4.17 8.87 5.64
C ASP A 26 -2.97 8.27 4.89
N VAL A 27 -3.27 7.39 3.95
CA VAL A 27 -2.25 6.78 3.08
C VAL A 27 -1.53 7.88 2.27
N GLY A 28 -0.20 7.89 2.31
CA GLY A 28 0.62 8.90 1.63
C GLY A 28 1.10 10.04 2.51
N THR A 29 0.67 10.09 3.77
CA THR A 29 1.19 11.04 4.76
C THR A 29 2.48 10.50 5.40
N ILE A 30 3.28 11.40 5.97
CA ILE A 30 4.47 11.03 6.74
C ILE A 30 4.15 11.18 8.22
N ILE A 31 4.34 10.12 9.00
CA ILE A 31 4.30 10.17 10.46
C ILE A 31 5.72 10.32 10.99
N HIS A 32 6.01 11.41 11.69
CA HIS A 32 7.22 11.56 12.49
C HIS A 32 6.88 11.25 13.94
N VAL A 33 7.40 10.16 14.48
CA VAL A 33 7.25 9.88 15.92
C VAL A 33 8.22 10.80 16.65
N MET A 34 7.69 11.75 17.40
CA MET A 34 8.47 12.74 18.14
C MET A 34 8.96 12.17 19.46
N ASP A 35 8.10 11.40 20.13
CA ASP A 35 8.38 10.84 21.44
C ASP A 35 7.48 9.63 21.72
N ALA A 36 7.91 8.76 22.62
CA ALA A 36 7.10 7.66 23.11
C ALA A 36 7.46 7.31 24.55
N GLU A 37 6.46 7.36 25.43
CA GLU A 37 6.61 7.09 26.86
C GLU A 37 5.91 5.78 27.24
N GLN A 38 6.57 4.98 28.08
CA GLN A 38 5.92 3.85 28.72
C GLN A 38 5.37 4.27 30.09
N GLN A 39 4.05 4.28 30.23
CA GLN A 39 3.36 4.55 31.49
C GLN A 39 2.77 3.25 32.05
N GLY A 40 3.55 2.58 32.91
CA GLY A 40 3.21 1.26 33.44
C GLY A 40 3.21 0.19 32.34
N GLN A 41 2.05 -0.40 32.08
CA GLN A 41 1.87 -1.32 30.95
C GLN A 41 1.54 -0.59 29.64
N ALA A 42 1.00 0.63 29.70
CA ALA A 42 0.59 1.38 28.53
C ALA A 42 1.77 2.08 27.84
N VAL A 43 1.66 2.28 26.52
CA VAL A 43 2.62 3.06 25.74
C VAL A 43 1.89 4.25 25.12
N ILE A 44 2.39 5.45 25.36
CA ILE A 44 1.88 6.69 24.77
C ILE A 44 2.87 7.12 23.70
N VAL A 45 2.39 7.39 22.50
CA VAL A 45 3.20 7.81 21.36
C VAL A 45 2.74 9.17 20.89
N TYR A 46 3.67 10.12 20.85
CA TYR A 46 3.48 11.45 20.31
C TYR A 46 4.06 11.48 18.90
N TYR A 47 3.23 11.83 17.92
CA TYR A 47 3.66 11.83 16.53
C TYR A 47 3.01 12.93 15.71
N ARG A 48 3.76 13.43 14.72
CA ARG A 48 3.34 14.46 13.77
C ARG A 48 3.01 13.83 12.43
N VAL A 49 1.81 14.05 11.93
CA VAL A 49 1.42 13.67 10.58
C VAL A 49 1.66 14.87 9.67
N THR A 50 2.57 14.73 8.71
CA THR A 50 2.78 15.70 7.63
C THR A 50 1.94 15.29 6.43
N ARG A 51 1.04 16.18 6.01
CA ARG A 51 0.20 16.02 4.83
C ARG A 51 0.85 16.78 3.67
N TYR A 52 1.19 16.04 2.62
CA TYR A 52 1.64 16.66 1.38
C TYR A 52 0.42 16.97 0.52
N ASN A 53 -0.08 18.20 0.63
CA ASN A 53 -0.93 18.77 -0.39
C ASN A 53 -0.03 19.57 -1.34
N GLU A 54 -0.23 19.48 -2.65
CA GLU A 54 0.69 19.99 -3.70
C GLU A 54 1.00 21.51 -3.63
N LYS A 55 0.40 22.23 -2.67
CA LYS A 55 0.59 23.66 -2.41
C LYS A 55 1.00 24.03 -0.98
N PHE A 56 0.86 23.13 0.01
CA PHE A 56 1.14 23.44 1.43
C PHE A 56 1.63 22.22 2.19
N HIS A 57 2.65 22.42 3.05
CA HIS A 57 3.01 21.48 4.11
C HIS A 57 2.13 21.76 5.32
N ASP A 58 1.08 20.98 5.48
CA ASP A 58 0.27 21.00 6.71
C ASP A 58 0.77 19.89 7.64
N TYR A 59 0.87 20.20 8.93
CA TYR A 59 1.29 19.27 9.95
C TYR A 59 0.28 19.26 11.10
N GLN A 60 -0.07 18.06 11.54
CA GLN A 60 -0.97 17.88 12.67
C GLN A 60 -0.35 16.90 13.65
N ASP A 61 -0.29 17.31 14.92
CA ASP A 61 0.24 16.49 16.01
C ASP A 61 -0.87 15.63 16.60
N TYR A 62 -0.51 14.39 16.90
CA TYR A 62 -1.40 13.37 17.43
C TYR A 62 -0.75 12.65 18.60
N THR A 63 -1.60 12.18 19.50
CA THR A 63 -1.21 11.32 20.61
C THR A 63 -1.99 10.02 20.49
N ALA A 64 -1.29 8.89 20.45
CA ALA A 64 -1.90 7.56 20.50
C ALA A 64 -1.52 6.88 21.82
N LYS A 65 -2.52 6.30 22.49
CA LYS A 65 -2.32 5.47 23.68
C LYS A 65 -2.58 4.01 23.32
N PHE A 66 -1.61 3.15 23.61
CA PHE A 66 -1.68 1.71 23.46
C PHE A 66 -1.76 1.05 24.84
N GLU A 67 -2.61 0.04 24.96
CA GLU A 67 -2.84 -0.67 26.22
C GLU A 67 -1.60 -1.43 26.71
N ASN A 68 -0.79 -1.93 25.77
CA ASN A 68 0.43 -2.68 26.05
C ASN A 68 1.47 -2.55 24.93
N LEU A 69 2.71 -2.96 25.23
CA LEU A 69 3.81 -2.99 24.26
C LEU A 69 3.47 -3.82 23.02
N ALA A 70 2.71 -4.91 23.15
CA ALA A 70 2.33 -5.73 22.00
C ALA A 70 1.40 -4.98 21.03
N ALA A 71 0.47 -4.18 21.54
CA ALA A 71 -0.40 -3.31 20.74
C ALA A 71 0.40 -2.21 20.04
N PHE A 72 1.38 -1.61 20.73
CA PHE A 72 2.33 -0.68 20.13
C PHE A 72 3.14 -1.34 19.01
N CYS A 73 3.75 -2.49 19.25
CA CYS A 73 4.52 -3.22 18.24
C CYS A 73 3.67 -3.57 17.02
N LYS A 74 2.40 -3.97 17.22
CA LYS A 74 1.45 -4.23 16.14
C LYS A 74 1.09 -2.98 15.33
N TRP A 75 0.98 -1.82 16.00
CA TRP A 75 0.80 -0.54 15.33
C TRP A 75 2.04 -0.16 14.53
N ALA A 76 3.22 -0.22 15.14
CA ALA A 76 4.52 0.10 14.56
C ALA A 76 4.98 -0.89 13.47
N GLN A 77 4.23 -1.96 13.20
CA GLN A 77 4.60 -2.96 12.19
C GLN A 77 4.86 -2.35 10.81
N PRO A 78 5.84 -2.87 10.06
CA PRO A 78 6.16 -2.43 8.69
C PRO A 78 5.01 -2.53 7.68
N ASP A 79 3.95 -3.28 8.01
CA ASP A 79 2.75 -3.37 7.17
C ASP A 79 1.83 -2.15 7.28
N ASN A 80 1.92 -1.37 8.37
CA ASN A 80 1.26 -0.06 8.51
C ASN A 80 2.16 1.07 7.99
N PHE A 81 3.48 0.92 8.15
CA PHE A 81 4.51 1.93 7.88
C PHE A 81 5.60 1.37 6.95
N ILE A 82 5.69 1.82 5.69
CA ILE A 82 6.63 1.17 4.73
C ILE A 82 8.08 1.60 4.86
N ALA A 83 8.44 2.69 5.55
CA ALA A 83 9.87 2.98 5.65
C ALA A 83 10.30 3.82 6.83
N ARG A 84 11.32 3.27 7.49
CA ARG A 84 12.34 3.89 8.33
C ARG A 84 13.15 4.99 7.60
N ASN A 85 13.08 5.06 6.26
CA ASN A 85 13.87 5.95 5.39
C ASN A 85 12.99 6.64 4.33
N TYR A 86 12.06 7.51 4.74
CA TYR A 86 11.26 8.33 3.80
C TYR A 86 12.11 9.19 2.85
N GLU A 87 13.33 9.53 3.25
CA GLU A 87 14.30 10.34 2.49
C GLU A 87 14.74 9.67 1.18
N CYS A 88 14.62 8.34 1.08
CA CYS A 88 14.93 7.59 -0.13
C CYS A 88 13.79 7.62 -1.17
N PHE A 89 12.64 8.21 -0.85
CA PHE A 89 11.47 8.26 -1.73
C PHE A 89 11.19 9.65 -2.25
N SER A 90 11.00 9.75 -3.57
CA SER A 90 10.47 10.97 -4.18
C SER A 90 8.95 11.07 -3.97
N LEU A 91 8.40 12.29 -3.94
CA LEU A 91 6.95 12.53 -3.92
C LEU A 91 6.22 11.77 -5.03
N ARG A 92 6.83 11.68 -6.22
CA ARG A 92 6.28 10.92 -7.36
C ARG A 92 6.16 9.43 -7.07
N ASP A 93 7.14 8.84 -6.36
CA ASP A 93 7.10 7.42 -6.00
C ASP A 93 5.97 7.12 -5.01
N ILE A 94 5.79 8.02 -4.04
CA ILE A 94 4.73 7.93 -3.03
C ILE A 94 3.36 8.04 -3.71
N GLN A 95 3.13 9.08 -4.51
CA GLN A 95 1.89 9.25 -5.27
C GLN A 95 1.58 8.07 -6.19
N HIS A 96 2.59 7.53 -6.89
CA HIS A 96 2.43 6.37 -7.75
C HIS A 96 2.02 5.12 -6.95
N TYR A 97 2.65 4.87 -5.81
CA TYR A 97 2.27 3.77 -4.92
C TYR A 97 0.84 3.90 -4.42
N ILE A 98 0.42 5.09 -3.96
CA ILE A 98 -0.96 5.35 -3.52
C ILE A 98 -1.94 5.04 -4.65
N LYS A 99 -1.66 5.55 -5.85
CA LYS A 99 -2.48 5.32 -7.05
C LYS A 99 -2.62 3.84 -7.36
N VAL A 100 -1.54 3.06 -7.32
CA VAL A 100 -1.55 1.61 -7.58
C VAL A 100 -2.27 0.84 -6.45
N LYS A 101 -2.12 1.25 -5.20
CA LYS A 101 -2.77 0.60 -4.05
C LYS A 101 -4.28 0.80 -4.03
N ASN A 102 -4.73 2.03 -4.32
CA ASN A 102 -6.14 2.41 -4.36
C ASN A 102 -6.89 1.84 -5.57
N LYS A 103 -6.19 1.29 -6.58
CA LYS A 103 -6.85 0.50 -7.63
C LYS A 103 -7.57 -0.69 -7.01
N ASN A 104 -8.88 -0.67 -7.12
CA ASN A 104 -9.79 -1.74 -6.73
C ASN A 104 -10.31 -2.45 -7.99
N PHE A 105 -10.95 -3.61 -7.81
CA PHE A 105 -11.46 -4.41 -8.92
C PHE A 105 -12.36 -3.57 -9.85
N THR A 106 -13.20 -2.72 -9.28
CA THR A 106 -14.16 -1.89 -10.01
C THR A 106 -13.52 -0.78 -10.84
N SER A 107 -12.45 -0.11 -10.36
CA SER A 107 -11.80 0.97 -11.11
C SER A 107 -10.79 0.48 -12.15
N PHE A 108 -10.26 -0.72 -11.99
CA PHE A 108 -9.19 -1.24 -12.86
C PHE A 108 -9.58 -2.48 -13.67
N CYS A 109 -10.11 -3.52 -13.02
CA CYS A 109 -10.42 -4.78 -13.71
C CYS A 109 -11.74 -4.69 -14.49
N LEU A 110 -12.78 -4.09 -13.90
CA LEU A 110 -14.12 -4.06 -14.48
C LEU A 110 -14.18 -3.41 -15.88
N PRO A 111 -13.53 -2.25 -16.14
CA PRO A 111 -13.53 -1.65 -17.48
C PRO A 111 -12.82 -2.54 -18.51
N ILE A 112 -11.69 -3.15 -18.12
CA ILE A 112 -10.92 -4.06 -18.97
C ILE A 112 -11.76 -5.30 -19.32
N ILE A 113 -12.40 -5.89 -18.31
CA ILE A 113 -13.25 -7.07 -18.48
C ILE A 113 -14.47 -6.74 -19.36
N LEU A 114 -15.12 -5.60 -19.16
CA LEU A 114 -16.28 -5.18 -19.97
C LEU A 114 -15.91 -5.01 -21.44
N ILE A 115 -14.86 -4.24 -21.74
CA ILE A 115 -14.41 -4.00 -23.11
C ILE A 115 -14.00 -5.31 -23.78
N ALA A 116 -13.21 -6.13 -23.10
CA ALA A 116 -12.78 -7.42 -23.62
C ALA A 116 -13.94 -8.41 -23.81
N ALA A 117 -14.92 -8.42 -22.90
CA ALA A 117 -16.11 -9.25 -23.03
C ALA A 117 -16.92 -8.86 -24.28
N ILE A 118 -17.15 -7.56 -24.52
CA ILE A 118 -17.85 -7.10 -25.73
C ILE A 118 -17.14 -7.62 -26.99
N ILE A 119 -15.82 -7.47 -27.07
CA ILE A 119 -15.03 -7.95 -28.21
C ILE A 119 -15.13 -9.47 -28.38
N ILE A 120 -14.97 -10.21 -27.28
CA ILE A 120 -15.04 -11.69 -27.27
C ILE A 120 -16.40 -12.17 -27.75
N TRP A 121 -17.49 -11.57 -27.27
CA TRP A 121 -18.84 -11.98 -27.63
C TRP A 121 -19.18 -11.61 -29.07
N VAL A 122 -18.76 -10.44 -29.56
CA VAL A 122 -18.91 -10.07 -30.97
C VAL A 122 -18.18 -11.05 -31.88
N LEU A 123 -16.93 -11.39 -31.55
CA LEU A 123 -16.13 -12.34 -32.33
C LEU A 123 -16.69 -13.76 -32.26
N ALA A 124 -17.07 -14.23 -31.07
CA ALA A 124 -17.59 -15.58 -30.86
C ALA A 124 -18.90 -15.80 -31.62
N LEU A 125 -19.83 -14.83 -31.58
CA LEU A 125 -21.13 -14.93 -32.26
C LEU A 125 -21.02 -14.77 -33.79
N PHE A 126 -20.09 -13.95 -34.30
CA PHE A 126 -19.89 -13.79 -35.73
C PHE A 126 -19.08 -14.92 -36.39
N LEU A 127 -18.05 -15.44 -35.71
CA LEU A 127 -17.13 -16.44 -36.28
C LEU A 127 -17.58 -17.88 -36.01
N ILE A 128 -18.18 -18.15 -34.84
CA ILE A 128 -18.52 -19.51 -34.40
C ILE A 128 -20.02 -19.60 -34.17
N LYS A 129 -20.74 -20.10 -35.17
CA LYS A 129 -22.21 -20.23 -35.09
C LYS A 129 -22.63 -21.37 -34.16
N GLY A 130 -23.78 -21.18 -33.51
CA GLY A 130 -24.43 -22.19 -32.68
C GLY A 130 -23.91 -22.27 -31.24
N VAL A 131 -24.27 -23.34 -30.54
CA VAL A 131 -24.00 -23.54 -29.10
C VAL A 131 -22.49 -23.48 -28.78
N VAL A 132 -21.64 -23.90 -29.72
CA VAL A 132 -20.18 -23.89 -29.57
C VAL A 132 -19.65 -22.45 -29.38
N GLY A 133 -20.18 -21.47 -30.10
CA GLY A 133 -19.78 -20.07 -29.95
C GLY A 133 -20.09 -19.50 -28.56
N ILE A 134 -21.22 -19.91 -27.98
CA ILE A 134 -21.62 -19.52 -26.62
C ILE A 134 -20.66 -20.10 -25.58
N ILE A 135 -20.27 -21.38 -25.73
CA ILE A 135 -19.33 -22.04 -24.81
C ILE A 135 -17.95 -21.36 -24.89
N VAL A 136 -17.45 -21.10 -26.10
CA VAL A 136 -16.15 -20.44 -26.30
C VAL A 136 -16.16 -19.01 -25.76
N GLY A 137 -17.22 -18.24 -26.00
CA GLY A 137 -17.37 -16.88 -25.48
C GLY A 137 -17.41 -16.84 -23.95
N ALA A 138 -18.15 -17.76 -23.33
CA ALA A 138 -18.21 -17.88 -21.87
C ALA A 138 -16.84 -18.22 -21.26
N PHE A 139 -16.12 -19.20 -21.84
CA PHE A 139 -14.81 -19.62 -21.33
C PHE A 139 -13.74 -18.53 -21.51
N ALA A 140 -13.74 -17.85 -22.66
CA ALA A 140 -12.83 -16.73 -22.93
C ALA A 140 -13.09 -15.55 -21.98
N THR A 141 -14.35 -15.25 -21.66
CA THR A 141 -14.70 -14.20 -20.69
C THR A 141 -14.18 -14.53 -19.28
N LEU A 142 -14.28 -15.79 -18.86
CA LEU A 142 -13.71 -16.29 -17.60
C LEU A 142 -12.19 -16.15 -17.56
N LEU A 143 -11.50 -16.52 -18.65
CA LEU A 143 -10.04 -16.38 -18.75
C LEU A 143 -9.59 -14.92 -18.64
N VAL A 144 -10.31 -14.00 -19.29
CA VAL A 144 -10.02 -12.55 -19.18
C VAL A 144 -10.24 -12.05 -17.75
N ALA A 145 -11.31 -12.45 -17.08
CA ALA A 145 -11.56 -12.06 -15.70
C ALA A 145 -10.43 -12.54 -14.76
N PHE A 146 -9.97 -13.77 -14.94
CA PHE A 146 -8.85 -14.31 -14.17
C PHE A 146 -7.53 -13.58 -14.47
N GLY A 147 -7.25 -13.31 -15.75
CA GLY A 147 -6.07 -12.55 -16.19
C GLY A 147 -6.03 -11.14 -15.61
N ALA A 148 -7.15 -10.42 -15.63
CA ALA A 148 -7.26 -9.07 -15.06
C ALA A 148 -7.00 -9.07 -13.54
N LEU A 149 -7.54 -10.06 -12.81
CA LEU A 149 -7.28 -10.23 -11.37
C LEU A 149 -5.80 -10.54 -11.09
N TYR A 150 -5.19 -11.40 -11.89
CA TYR A 150 -3.78 -11.74 -11.78
C TYR A 150 -2.89 -10.52 -12.02
N LEU A 151 -3.18 -9.73 -13.06
CA LEU A 151 -2.46 -8.49 -13.36
C LEU A 151 -2.57 -7.49 -12.21
N LEU A 152 -3.77 -7.29 -11.65
CA LEU A 152 -3.95 -6.41 -10.48
C LEU A 152 -3.09 -6.85 -9.29
N LYS A 153 -3.07 -8.15 -8.97
CA LYS A 153 -2.23 -8.69 -7.89
C LYS A 153 -0.74 -8.51 -8.19
N SER A 154 -0.31 -8.78 -9.43
CA SER A 154 1.08 -8.65 -9.86
C SER A 154 1.56 -7.21 -9.81
N MET A 155 0.75 -6.24 -10.28
CA MET A 155 1.05 -4.82 -10.20
C MET A 155 1.23 -4.35 -8.76
N LYS A 156 0.32 -4.75 -7.85
CA LYS A 156 0.42 -4.40 -6.42
C LYS A 156 1.68 -5.00 -5.78
N LYS A 157 2.02 -6.25 -6.11
CA LYS A 157 3.22 -6.92 -5.61
C LYS A 157 4.50 -6.25 -6.13
N LYS A 158 4.58 -5.97 -7.44
CA LYS A 158 5.73 -5.34 -8.08
C LYS A 158 6.02 -3.96 -7.50
N GLU A 159 4.98 -3.17 -7.25
CA GLU A 159 5.13 -1.83 -6.69
C GLU A 159 5.53 -1.85 -5.20
N LYS A 160 4.98 -2.80 -4.41
CA LYS A 160 5.44 -3.05 -3.04
C LYS A 160 6.94 -3.38 -3.05
N MET A 161 7.37 -4.34 -3.88
CA MET A 161 8.78 -4.74 -4.00
C MET A 161 9.70 -3.61 -4.48
N ARG A 162 9.22 -2.73 -5.36
CA ARG A 162 9.97 -1.54 -5.83
C ARG A 162 10.32 -0.60 -4.68
N LEU A 163 9.36 -0.35 -3.78
CA LEU A 163 9.60 0.46 -2.59
C LEU A 163 10.56 -0.23 -1.61
N TYR A 164 10.38 -1.53 -1.33
CA TYR A 164 11.29 -2.27 -0.46
C TYR A 164 12.73 -2.29 -1.00
N ARG A 165 12.92 -2.44 -2.32
CA ARG A 165 14.25 -2.41 -2.93
C ARG A 165 14.96 -1.06 -2.76
N LYS A 166 14.21 0.05 -2.86
CA LYS A 166 14.76 1.40 -2.60
C LYS A 166 15.18 1.57 -1.14
N VAL A 167 14.40 1.02 -0.21
CA VAL A 167 14.74 1.02 1.21
C VAL A 167 15.96 0.15 1.47
N SER A 168 16.00 -1.09 0.96
CA SER A 168 17.09 -2.04 1.20
C SER A 168 18.42 -1.62 0.57
N ALA A 169 18.40 -0.80 -0.49
CA ALA A 169 19.62 -0.28 -1.10
C ALA A 169 20.43 0.64 -0.14
N GLY A 170 19.79 1.22 0.87
CA GLY A 170 20.45 1.99 1.94
C GLY A 170 20.71 1.20 3.23
N TRP A 171 20.46 -0.12 3.26
CA TRP A 171 20.62 -0.97 4.46
C TRP A 171 21.95 -1.72 4.51
N GLY A 172 22.71 -1.73 3.41
CA GLY A 172 24.05 -2.28 3.41
C GLY A 172 25.02 -1.24 3.95
N VAL A 173 25.53 -1.46 5.15
CA VAL A 173 26.83 -0.92 5.55
C VAL A 173 27.80 -1.27 4.42
N VAL A 174 28.29 -0.25 3.71
CA VAL A 174 29.43 -0.43 2.82
C VAL A 174 30.61 -0.67 3.77
N PHE A 175 30.96 -1.94 3.98
CA PHE A 175 32.23 -2.27 4.60
C PHE A 175 33.31 -1.80 3.62
N GLN A 176 33.94 -0.67 3.93
CA GLN A 176 35.21 -0.26 3.34
C GLN A 176 36.35 -0.89 4.13
#